data_AF-A0A8T4S8Q0-F1
#
_entry.id   AF-A0A8T4S8Q0-F1
#
_cell.length_a   1.000
_cell.length_b   1.000
_cell.length_c   1.000
_cell.angle_alpha   90.00
_cell.angle_beta   90.00
_cell.angle_gamma   90.00
#
_symmetry.space_group_name_H-M   'P 1'
#
loop_
_entity.id
_entity.type
_entity.pdbx_description
1 polymer ?
#
loop_
_entity_poly.entity_id
_entity_poly.type
_entity_poly.pdbx_seq_one_letter_code
_entity_poly.pdbx_strand_id
1 'polypeptide(L)'
;MCKLLITFNGFYFDVPKIQKEFPGVIPNNFPIIDLFRFAKMCGMKASFDTMENTYGIERIDDYSKKKHIAVKLWKRYSSNSDMDALAKLLEYNKQDTINFIPSGRAAYWPRREANFSSYLGSK
;
A
#
# COMPACT_ATOMS: atom_id res chain seq x y z
N MET A 1 1.53 15.67 13.99
CA MET A 1 2.18 14.36 13.76
C MET A 1 1.15 13.34 13.31
N CYS A 2 1.55 12.41 12.44
CA CYS A 2 0.74 11.25 12.05
C CYS A 2 0.42 10.40 13.29
N LYS A 3 -0.79 9.85 13.38
CA LYS A 3 -1.25 9.02 14.52
C LYS A 3 -1.42 7.54 14.17
N LEU A 4 -1.42 7.20 12.88
CA LEU A 4 -1.71 5.87 12.36
C LEU A 4 -1.12 5.73 10.97
N LEU A 5 -0.37 4.66 10.72
CA LEU A 5 0.14 4.32 9.40
C LEU A 5 -0.76 3.26 8.76
N ILE A 6 -1.31 3.54 7.58
CA ILE A 6 -2.06 2.56 6.80
C ILE A 6 -1.18 2.11 5.63
N THR A 7 -1.03 0.80 5.45
CA THR A 7 -0.18 0.20 4.42
C THR A 7 -0.92 -0.90 3.67
N PHE A 8 -0.35 -1.36 2.55
CA PHE A 8 -0.79 -2.57 1.87
C PHE A 8 0.41 -3.49 1.70
N ASN A 9 0.41 -4.61 2.43
CA ASN A 9 1.55 -5.53 2.51
C ASN A 9 2.82 -4.87 3.07
N GLY A 10 2.65 -3.79 3.85
CA GLY A 10 3.75 -3.01 4.40
C GLY A 10 4.50 -3.71 5.52
N PHE A 11 3.85 -4.61 6.28
CA PHE A 11 4.55 -5.39 7.31
C PHE A 11 5.68 -6.25 6.75
N TYR A 12 5.49 -6.80 5.55
CA TYR A 12 6.45 -7.68 4.91
C TYR A 12 7.44 -6.94 3.99
N PHE A 13 7.13 -5.70 3.62
CA PHE A 13 7.89 -4.98 2.59
C PHE A 13 8.32 -3.57 3.02
N ASP A 14 7.38 -2.64 3.17
CA ASP A 14 7.68 -1.22 3.38
C ASP A 14 8.31 -0.97 4.76
N VAL A 15 7.68 -1.46 5.83
CA VAL A 15 8.07 -1.17 7.22
C VAL A 15 9.49 -1.66 7.52
N PRO A 16 9.87 -2.92 7.23
CA PRO A 16 11.23 -3.40 7.50
C PRO A 16 12.30 -2.62 6.72
N LYS A 17 11.99 -2.23 5.48
CA LYS A 17 12.92 -1.45 4.63
C LYS A 17 13.08 -0.02 5.14
N ILE A 18 11.98 0.65 5.46
CA ILE A 18 12.00 2.01 5.99
C ILE A 18 12.73 2.05 7.34
N GLN A 19 12.46 1.10 8.24
CA GLN A 19 13.18 1.03 9.52
C GLN A 19 14.67 0.76 9.36
N LYS A 20 15.05 -0.06 8.36
CA LYS A 20 16.46 -0.34 8.06
C LYS A 20 17.17 0.90 7.50
N GLU A 21 16.55 1.60 6.55
CA GLU A 21 17.13 2.76 5.88
C GLU A 21 17.09 4.02 6.76
N PHE A 22 16.05 4.15 7.58
CA PHE A 22 15.81 5.29 8.47
C PHE A 22 15.49 4.81 9.89
N PRO A 23 16.50 4.39 10.67
CA PRO A 23 16.31 3.92 12.04
C PRO A 23 15.57 4.96 12.90
N GLY A 24 14.51 4.52 13.59
CA GLY A 24 13.72 5.36 14.50
C GLY A 24 12.62 6.20 13.84
N VAL A 25 12.49 6.22 12.50
CA VAL A 25 11.43 7.00 11.83
C VAL A 25 10.04 6.40 12.06
N ILE A 26 9.95 5.07 12.21
CA ILE A 26 8.75 4.35 12.63
C ILE A 26 9.03 3.79 14.03
N PRO A 27 8.48 4.40 15.10
CA PRO A 27 8.62 3.88 16.46
C PRO A 27 8.12 2.43 16.57
N ASN A 28 8.76 1.63 17.42
CA ASN A 28 8.44 0.19 17.57
C ASN A 28 6.95 -0.08 17.87
N ASN A 29 6.30 0.82 18.61
CA ASN A 29 4.89 0.69 19.02
C ASN A 29 3.97 1.64 18.24
N PHE A 30 4.39 2.11 17.06
CA PHE A 30 3.55 2.98 16.25
C PHE A 30 2.34 2.20 15.70
N PRO A 31 1.11 2.73 15.76
CA PRO A 31 -0.05 2.04 15.21
C PRO A 31 0.07 1.86 13.69
N ILE A 32 -0.02 0.62 13.22
CA ILE A 32 0.01 0.27 11.79
C ILE A 32 -1.17 -0.64 11.45
N ILE A 33 -1.96 -0.26 10.45
CA ILE A 33 -2.96 -1.13 9.82
C ILE A 33 -2.42 -1.56 8.45
N ASP A 34 -2.32 -2.86 8.23
CA ASP A 34 -1.95 -3.45 6.94
C ASP A 34 -3.17 -4.10 6.30
N LEU A 35 -3.63 -3.46 5.22
CA LEU A 35 -4.83 -3.84 4.48
C LEU A 35 -4.70 -5.22 3.82
N PHE A 36 -3.48 -5.65 3.46
CA PHE A 36 -3.26 -6.98 2.88
C PHE A 36 -3.47 -8.07 3.93
N ARG A 37 -2.94 -7.87 5.15
CA ARG A 37 -3.17 -8.79 6.27
C ARG A 37 -4.64 -8.80 6.68
N PHE A 38 -5.27 -7.62 6.76
CA PHE A 38 -6.68 -7.49 7.07
C PHE A 38 -7.56 -8.24 6.07
N ALA A 39 -7.36 -8.02 4.76
CA ALA A 39 -8.09 -8.72 3.71
C ALA A 39 -7.91 -10.25 3.79
N LYS A 40 -6.69 -10.74 4.05
CA LYS A 40 -6.44 -12.17 4.27
C LYS A 40 -7.23 -12.73 5.46
N MET A 41 -7.28 -12.01 6.59
CA MET A 41 -8.04 -12.43 7.77
C MET A 41 -9.54 -12.49 7.49
N CYS A 42 -10.05 -11.61 6.65
CA CYS A 42 -11.45 -11.61 6.22
C CYS A 42 -11.76 -12.64 5.11
N GLY A 43 -10.80 -13.49 4.71
CA GLY A 43 -10.99 -14.46 3.63
C GLY A 43 -11.11 -13.82 2.24
N MET A 44 -10.73 -12.55 2.09
CA MET A 44 -10.80 -11.82 0.83
C MET A 44 -9.55 -12.06 -0.01
N LYS A 45 -9.71 -12.02 -1.34
CA LYS A 45 -8.58 -12.00 -2.27
C LYS A 45 -7.85 -10.65 -2.15
N ALA A 46 -6.72 -10.66 -1.47
CA ALA A 46 -5.87 -9.48 -1.26
C ALA A 46 -4.93 -9.23 -2.46
N SER A 47 -5.47 -9.07 -3.67
CA SER A 47 -4.67 -8.60 -4.82
C SER A 47 -5.04 -7.16 -5.17
N PHE A 48 -4.04 -6.39 -5.64
CA PHE A 48 -4.26 -5.04 -6.17
C PHE A 48 -5.37 -5.03 -7.22
N ASP A 49 -5.31 -5.95 -8.19
CA ASP A 49 -6.34 -6.08 -9.24
C ASP A 49 -7.73 -6.32 -8.67
N THR A 50 -7.86 -7.08 -7.57
CA THR A 50 -9.18 -7.32 -6.94
C THR A 50 -9.67 -6.04 -6.29
N MET A 51 -8.81 -5.31 -5.58
CA MET A 51 -9.16 -4.06 -4.91
C MET A 51 -9.51 -2.97 -5.93
N GLU A 52 -8.73 -2.85 -7.01
CA GLU A 52 -8.98 -1.87 -8.07
C GLU A 52 -10.30 -2.09 -8.77
N ASN A 53 -10.58 -3.34 -9.16
CA ASN A 53 -11.85 -3.70 -9.79
C ASN A 53 -13.03 -3.58 -8.81
N THR A 54 -12.83 -3.91 -7.54
CA THR A 54 -13.87 -3.83 -6.50
C THR A 54 -14.23 -2.38 -6.16
N TYR A 55 -13.28 -1.45 -6.27
CA TYR A 55 -13.47 -0.04 -5.91
C TYR A 55 -13.51 0.93 -7.11
N GLY A 56 -13.55 0.41 -8.34
CA GLY A 56 -13.67 1.23 -9.56
C GLY A 56 -12.50 2.17 -9.79
N ILE A 57 -11.29 1.75 -9.43
CA ILE A 57 -10.08 2.55 -9.58
C ILE A 57 -9.63 2.50 -11.05
N GLU A 58 -9.74 3.63 -11.74
CA GLU A 58 -9.23 3.80 -13.10
C GLU A 58 -7.74 4.23 -13.04
N ARG A 59 -6.85 3.38 -13.56
CA ARG A 59 -5.43 3.73 -13.75
C ARG A 59 -5.23 4.46 -15.07
N ILE A 60 -4.29 5.41 -15.09
CA ILE A 60 -4.05 6.29 -16.26
C ILE A 60 -3.57 5.53 -17.51
N ASP A 61 -2.95 4.36 -17.36
CA ASP A 61 -2.54 3.53 -18.50
C ASP A 61 -2.47 2.02 -18.18
N ASP A 62 -2.48 1.16 -19.20
CA ASP A 62 -2.27 -0.29 -19.04
C ASP A 62 -0.84 -0.67 -18.62
N TYR A 63 0.09 0.29 -18.67
CA TYR A 63 1.48 0.09 -18.30
C TYR A 63 1.66 -0.01 -16.78
N SER A 64 0.88 0.77 -16.04
CA SER A 64 0.81 0.77 -14.58
C SER A 64 0.32 -0.55 -13.98
N LYS A 65 -0.42 -1.36 -14.74
CA LYS A 65 -0.88 -2.70 -14.31
C LYS A 65 0.23 -3.76 -14.38
N LYS A 66 1.39 -3.46 -14.97
CA LYS A 66 2.48 -4.45 -15.14
C LYS A 66 3.27 -4.62 -13.84
N LYS A 67 3.42 -5.87 -13.41
CA LYS A 67 4.33 -6.22 -12.30
C LYS A 67 5.73 -5.66 -12.56
N HIS A 68 6.37 -5.16 -11.50
CA HIS A 68 7.73 -4.60 -11.49
C HIS A 68 7.91 -3.28 -12.26
N ILE A 69 6.82 -2.59 -12.64
CA ILE A 69 6.93 -1.35 -13.40
C ILE A 69 7.67 -0.24 -12.64
N ALA A 70 7.40 -0.10 -11.34
CA ALA A 70 8.10 0.85 -10.47
C ALA A 70 9.63 0.61 -10.47
N VAL A 71 10.05 -0.66 -10.41
CA VAL A 71 11.48 -1.03 -10.45
C VAL A 71 12.11 -0.70 -11.80
N LYS A 72 11.38 -0.92 -12.91
CA LYS A 72 11.86 -0.59 -14.26
C LYS A 72 12.00 0.92 -14.46
N LEU A 73 11.01 1.69 -14.01
CA LEU A 73 11.04 3.15 -14.08
C LEU A 73 12.15 3.72 -13.20
N TRP A 74 12.33 3.21 -11.98
CA TRP A 74 13.45 3.57 -11.12
C TRP A 74 14.79 3.32 -11.79
N LYS A 75 15.01 2.12 -12.36
CA LYS A 75 16.28 1.79 -13.05
C LYS A 75 16.57 2.74 -14.21
N ARG A 76 15.55 3.07 -15.02
CA ARG A 76 15.70 4.01 -16.14
C ARG A 76 16.14 5.38 -15.64
N TYR A 77 15.47 5.90 -14.61
CA TYR A 77 15.84 7.17 -14.01
C TYR A 77 17.25 7.10 -13.39
N SER A 78 17.54 6.10 -12.55
CA SER A 78 18.80 6.01 -11.83
C SER A 78 20.02 5.80 -12.73
N SER A 79 19.84 5.10 -13.86
CA SER A 79 20.94 4.81 -14.77
C SER A 79 21.14 5.88 -15.84
N ASN A 80 20.06 6.52 -16.30
CA ASN A 80 20.11 7.41 -17.47
C ASN A 80 19.64 8.84 -17.19
N SER A 81 19.32 9.20 -15.94
CA SER A 81 18.67 10.47 -15.59
C SER A 81 17.38 10.71 -16.40
N ASP A 82 16.66 9.64 -16.72
CA ASP A 82 15.42 9.66 -17.49
C ASP A 82 14.29 10.32 -16.68
N MET A 83 14.09 11.62 -16.89
CA MET A 83 13.10 12.43 -16.16
C MET A 83 11.66 12.03 -16.46
N ASP A 84 11.38 11.53 -17.66
CA ASP A 84 10.05 11.02 -18.01
C ASP A 84 9.73 9.74 -17.23
N ALA A 85 10.73 8.87 -17.03
CA ALA A 85 10.58 7.70 -16.18
C ALA A 85 10.34 8.09 -14.71
N LEU A 86 11.02 9.12 -14.21
CA LEU A 86 10.77 9.66 -12.87
C LEU A 86 9.35 10.21 -12.74
N ALA A 87 8.88 11.02 -13.68
CA ALA A 87 7.53 11.58 -13.67
C ALA A 87 6.47 10.47 -13.61
N LYS A 88 6.63 9.42 -14.44
CA LYS A 88 5.74 8.24 -14.42
C LYS A 88 5.81 7.46 -13.11
N LEU A 89 7.00 7.33 -12.52
CA LEU A 89 7.16 6.65 -11.24
C LEU A 89 6.46 7.40 -10.10
N LEU A 90 6.59 8.73 -10.07
CA LEU A 90 5.94 9.57 -9.08
C LEU A 90 4.43 9.49 -9.20
N GLU A 91 3.89 9.57 -10.41
CA GLU A 91 2.46 9.47 -10.66
C GLU A 91 1.92 8.07 -10.32
N TYR A 92 2.65 7.01 -10.66
CA TYR A 92 2.33 5.64 -10.26
C TYR A 92 2.24 5.51 -8.71
N ASN A 93 3.26 5.99 -7.98
CA ASN A 93 3.29 5.90 -6.52
C ASN A 93 2.17 6.74 -5.85
N LYS A 94 1.86 7.90 -6.45
CA LYS A 94 0.77 8.76 -6.02
C LYS A 94 -0.58 8.06 -6.18
N GLN A 95 -0.84 7.43 -7.32
CA GLN A 95 -2.06 6.66 -7.55
C GLN A 95 -2.20 5.52 -6.55
N ASP A 96 -1.15 4.72 -6.34
CA ASP A 96 -1.16 3.65 -5.35
C ASP A 96 -1.57 4.19 -3.96
N THR A 97 -1.00 5.32 -3.53
CA THR A 97 -1.33 5.93 -2.23
C THR A 97 -2.78 6.43 -2.14
N ILE A 98 -3.28 7.13 -3.17
CA ILE A 98 -4.64 7.68 -3.18
C ILE A 98 -5.67 6.56 -3.21
N ASN A 99 -5.44 5.54 -4.05
CA ASN A 99 -6.36 4.43 -4.27
C ASN A 99 -6.52 3.53 -3.02
N PHE A 100 -5.54 3.55 -2.11
CA PHE A 100 -5.66 2.87 -0.83
C PHE A 100 -6.59 3.57 0.18
N ILE A 101 -6.81 4.88 0.07
CA ILE A 101 -7.66 5.61 1.01
C ILE A 101 -9.14 5.17 0.90
N PRO A 102 -9.76 5.09 -0.29
CA PRO A 102 -11.10 4.52 -0.45
C PRO A 102 -11.17 3.05 -0.03
N SER A 103 -10.17 2.25 -0.40
CA SER A 103 -10.07 0.82 -0.03
C SER A 103 -10.06 0.62 1.49
N GLY A 104 -9.28 1.43 2.21
CA GLY A 104 -9.26 1.43 3.68
C GLY A 104 -10.62 1.82 4.26
N ARG A 105 -11.27 2.87 3.74
CA ARG A 105 -12.62 3.27 4.21
C ARG A 105 -13.69 2.20 3.96
N ALA A 106 -13.64 1.51 2.83
CA ALA A 106 -14.57 0.44 2.52
C ALA A 106 -14.29 -0.84 3.31
N ALA A 107 -13.02 -1.14 3.61
CA ALA A 107 -12.65 -2.18 4.57
C ALA A 107 -13.23 -1.91 5.98
N TYR A 108 -13.53 -0.64 6.28
CA TYR A 108 -14.12 -0.21 7.55
C TYR A 108 -15.66 -0.36 7.64
N TRP A 109 -16.43 -0.74 6.60
CA TRP A 109 -17.89 -0.95 6.73
C TRP A 109 -18.60 -1.63 5.53
N PRO A 110 -19.55 -2.60 5.70
CA PRO A 110 -19.88 -3.46 6.85
C PRO A 110 -19.86 -4.98 6.52
N ARG A 111 -19.13 -5.76 7.31
CA ARG A 111 -19.63 -7.08 7.77
C ARG A 111 -19.38 -7.21 9.26
N ARG A 112 -20.47 -7.14 10.00
CA ARG A 112 -20.59 -7.68 11.35
C ARG A 112 -20.05 -9.12 11.29
N GLU A 113 -19.01 -9.41 12.09
CA GLU A 113 -18.47 -10.74 12.49
C GLU A 113 -16.95 -10.94 12.34
N ALA A 114 -16.19 -10.04 11.70
CA ALA A 114 -14.73 -10.07 11.84
C ALA A 114 -14.31 -9.22 13.05
N ASN A 115 -13.81 -9.87 14.11
CA ASN A 115 -13.35 -9.25 15.36
C ASN A 115 -12.23 -8.21 15.11
N PHE A 116 -12.57 -6.98 14.75
CA PHE A 116 -11.61 -5.89 14.61
C PHE A 116 -10.85 -5.61 15.93
N SER A 117 -11.51 -5.89 17.05
CA SER A 117 -10.95 -5.82 18.40
C SER A 117 -9.76 -6.75 18.64
N SER A 118 -9.68 -7.90 17.94
CA SER A 118 -8.51 -8.79 18.04
C SER A 118 -7.34 -8.33 17.18
N TYR A 119 -7.57 -7.51 16.15
CA TYR A 119 -6.52 -6.97 15.29
C TYR A 119 -5.78 -5.78 15.93
N LEU A 120 -6.51 -4.91 16.65
CA LEU A 120 -5.92 -3.81 17.41
C LEU A 120 -5.48 -4.21 18.82
N GLY A 121 -5.74 -5.46 19.22
CA GLY A 121 -5.55 -5.96 20.57
C GLY A 121 -4.48 -7.04 20.67
N SER A 122 -3.23 -6.62 20.81
CA SER A 122 -2.25 -7.30 21.67
C SER A 122 -1.30 -6.23 22.20
N LYS A 123 -1.44 -5.95 23.50
CA LYS A 123 -0.45 -5.21 24.28
C LYS A 123 0.92 -5.87 24.19
#